data_AF-A0A968Z8K3-F1
#
_entry.id   AF-A0A968Z8K3-F1
#
_cell.length_a   1.000
_cell.length_b   1.000
_cell.length_c   1.000
_cell.angle_alpha   90.00
_cell.angle_beta   90.00
_cell.angle_gamma   90.00
#
_symmetry.space_group_name_H-M   'P 1'
#
loop_
_entity.id
_entity.type
_entity.pdbx_description
1 polymer ?
#
loop_
_entity_poly.entity_id
_entity_poly.type
_entity_poly.pdbx_seq_one_letter_code
_entity_poly.pdbx_strand_id
1 'polypeptide(L)'
;TSESAAVKVAPTELWLLLVILGINIFVAFYERNVGRKVNSPILIADAKHTMSDIWVTIIVIAGLIGVWQAEKLNFPQLLWLDVILAFPVALLVFYSGWQVISENLPWLVDEMAIAPETIYQIVMEVPGTIDCHDIASRGLLGRQIFIEMHLIVDAPDVETAHKITEEVEIRLTERFSPVRILIHVEPPDYRSDL
;
A
#
# COMPACT_ATOMS: atom_id res chain seq x y z
N THR A 1 -28.50 24.46 30.66
CA THR A 1 -27.30 24.35 31.51
C THR A 1 -26.30 23.50 30.78
N SER A 2 -25.44 24.12 29.96
CA SER A 2 -24.42 23.43 29.19
C SER A 2 -23.25 23.08 30.12
N GLU A 3 -23.20 21.83 30.56
CA GLU A 3 -22.03 21.27 31.23
C GLU A 3 -20.88 21.29 30.23
N SER A 4 -19.96 22.24 30.43
CA SER A 4 -18.68 22.28 29.74
C SER A 4 -17.89 21.06 30.23
N ALA A 5 -17.94 19.97 29.47
CA ALA A 5 -17.09 18.81 29.68
C ALA A 5 -15.65 19.23 29.35
N ALA A 6 -15.02 19.91 30.30
CA ALA A 6 -13.59 20.12 30.28
C ALA A 6 -12.96 18.73 30.18
N VAL A 7 -12.25 18.47 29.09
CA VAL A 7 -11.46 17.26 28.90
C VAL A 7 -10.39 17.29 29.99
N LYS A 8 -10.68 16.67 31.13
CA LYS A 8 -9.68 16.43 32.15
C LYS A 8 -8.75 15.40 31.57
N VAL A 9 -7.59 15.84 31.07
CA VAL A 9 -6.52 14.94 30.66
C VAL A 9 -6.21 14.07 31.88
N ALA A 10 -6.68 12.83 31.87
CA ALA A 10 -6.47 11.95 32.99
C ALA A 10 -4.98 11.59 33.00
N PRO A 11 -4.26 11.71 34.13
CA PRO A 11 -2.84 11.35 34.21
C PRO A 11 -2.53 9.93 33.70
N THR A 12 -3.54 9.06 33.71
CA THR A 12 -3.53 7.71 33.15
C THR A 12 -3.37 7.68 31.62
N GLU A 13 -3.96 8.61 30.89
CA GLU A 13 -3.87 8.68 29.41
C GLU A 13 -2.47 9.11 28.98
N LEU A 14 -1.90 10.12 29.63
CA LEU A 14 -0.51 10.54 29.41
C LEU A 14 0.47 9.41 29.73
N TRP A 15 0.24 8.67 30.82
CA TRP A 15 1.07 7.54 31.19
C TRP A 15 1.01 6.41 30.15
N LEU A 16 -0.19 6.08 29.67
CA LEU A 16 -0.38 5.09 28.61
C LEU A 16 0.34 5.49 27.32
N LEU A 17 0.22 6.75 26.89
CA LEU A 17 0.90 7.27 25.70
C LEU A 17 2.43 7.22 25.83
N LEU A 18 2.98 7.51 27.00
CA LEU A 18 4.42 7.39 27.27
C LEU A 18 4.90 5.94 27.18
N VAL A 19 4.11 4.98 27.68
CA VAL A 19 4.41 3.55 27.56
C VAL A 19 4.40 3.11 26.10
N ILE A 20 3.36 3.49 25.35
CA ILE A 20 3.24 3.18 23.90
C ILE A 20 4.40 3.78 23.13
N LEU A 21 4.76 5.04 23.40
CA LEU A 21 5.91 5.71 22.79
C LEU A 21 7.21 4.94 23.03
N GLY A 22 7.44 4.50 24.27
CA GLY A 22 8.61 3.71 24.63
C GLY A 22 8.69 2.37 23.88
N ILE A 23 7.55 1.69 23.75
CA ILE A 23 7.44 0.44 22.98
C ILE A 23 7.74 0.70 21.50
N ASN A 24 7.13 1.71 20.89
CA ASN A 24 7.34 2.01 19.47
C ASN A 24 8.81 2.38 19.18
N ILE A 25 9.44 3.17 20.06
CA ILE A 25 10.89 3.47 19.97
C ILE A 25 11.70 2.18 19.99
N PHE A 26 11.44 1.29 20.95
CA PHE A 26 12.15 0.02 21.05
C PHE A 26 11.98 -0.82 19.77
N VAL A 27 10.75 -0.98 19.29
CA VAL A 27 10.41 -1.76 18.09
C VAL A 27 11.12 -1.21 16.86
N ALA A 28 11.02 0.10 16.61
CA ALA A 28 11.64 0.72 15.45
C ALA A 28 13.17 0.62 15.45
N PHE A 29 13.82 0.74 16.62
CA PHE A 29 15.26 0.51 16.73
C PHE A 29 15.63 -0.95 16.51
N TYR A 30 14.83 -1.87 17.03
CA TYR A 30 15.01 -3.31 16.84
C TYR A 30 14.88 -3.71 15.36
N GLU A 31 13.79 -3.32 14.70
CA GLU A 31 13.53 -3.56 13.28
C GLU A 31 14.63 -2.97 12.41
N ARG A 32 15.07 -1.74 12.68
CA ARG A 32 16.17 -1.13 11.94
C ARG A 32 17.48 -1.88 12.10
N ASN A 33 17.77 -2.37 13.31
CA ASN A 33 18.99 -3.11 13.60
C ASN A 33 18.97 -4.50 12.93
N VAL A 34 17.87 -5.24 13.05
CA VAL A 34 17.70 -6.55 12.42
C VAL A 34 17.66 -6.40 10.90
N GLY A 35 16.91 -5.43 10.36
CA GLY A 35 16.79 -5.16 8.93
C GLY A 35 18.13 -4.89 8.26
N ARG A 36 19.02 -4.16 8.95
CA ARG A 36 20.42 -3.96 8.50
C ARG A 36 21.25 -5.24 8.56
N LYS A 37 21.10 -6.06 9.60
CA LYS A 37 21.85 -7.32 9.73
C LYS A 37 21.48 -8.34 8.67
N VAL A 38 20.20 -8.42 8.31
CA VAL A 38 19.67 -9.40 7.34
C VAL A 38 19.50 -8.83 5.93
N ASN A 39 19.93 -7.58 5.69
CA ASN A 39 19.74 -6.85 4.42
C ASN A 39 18.28 -6.89 3.92
N SER A 40 17.30 -6.77 4.82
CA SER A 40 15.88 -6.77 4.45
C SER A 40 15.38 -5.34 4.22
N PRO A 41 15.07 -4.95 2.97
CA PRO A 41 14.50 -3.64 2.68
C PRO A 41 13.09 -3.46 3.28
N ILE A 42 12.34 -4.55 3.46
CA ILE A 42 11.00 -4.55 4.06
C ILE A 42 11.09 -4.15 5.54
N LEU A 43 11.99 -4.78 6.31
CA LEU A 43 12.17 -4.44 7.73
C LEU A 43 12.70 -3.00 7.93
N ILE A 44 13.48 -2.50 6.97
CA ILE A 44 13.96 -1.11 7.01
C ILE A 44 12.83 -0.12 6.68
N ALA A 45 11.92 -0.48 5.79
CA ALA A 45 10.74 0.33 5.49
C ALA A 45 9.80 0.39 6.69
N ASP A 46 9.53 -0.75 7.32
CA ASP A 46 8.68 -0.86 8.51
C ASP A 46 9.25 -0.02 9.67
N ALA A 47 10.55 -0.14 9.94
CA ALA A 47 11.21 0.70 10.95
C ALA A 47 11.11 2.21 10.68
N LYS A 48 11.06 2.63 9.41
CA LYS A 48 10.87 4.05 9.05
C LYS A 48 9.41 4.48 9.26
N HIS A 49 8.45 3.61 8.98
CA HIS A 49 7.05 3.86 9.25
C HIS A 49 6.82 4.05 10.76
N THR A 50 7.30 3.10 11.57
CA THR A 50 7.22 3.18 13.05
C THR A 50 7.91 4.45 13.60
N MET A 51 8.97 4.94 12.94
CA MET A 51 9.60 6.22 13.27
C MET A 51 8.71 7.45 12.99
N SER A 52 7.90 7.43 11.94
CA SER A 52 6.89 8.47 11.70
C SER A 52 5.83 8.49 12.80
N ASP A 53 5.35 7.32 13.22
CA ASP A 53 4.35 7.20 14.29
C ASP A 53 4.87 7.71 15.65
N ILE A 54 6.16 7.51 15.92
CA ILE A 54 6.84 8.07 17.10
C ILE A 54 6.78 9.61 17.08
N TRP A 55 7.05 10.24 15.95
CA TRP A 55 6.98 11.71 15.84
C TRP A 55 5.56 12.24 16.04
N VAL A 56 4.56 11.58 15.44
CA VAL A 56 3.15 11.90 15.65
C VAL A 56 2.81 11.82 17.14
N THR A 57 3.20 10.73 17.81
CA THR A 57 2.92 10.50 19.23
C THR A 57 3.60 11.55 20.12
N ILE A 58 4.84 11.96 19.82
CA ILE A 58 5.55 13.02 20.54
C ILE A 58 4.81 14.36 20.43
N ILE A 59 4.32 14.71 19.24
CA ILE A 59 3.55 15.95 19.03
C ILE A 59 2.27 15.94 19.86
N VAL A 60 1.55 14.83 19.89
CA VAL A 60 0.33 14.65 20.71
C VAL A 60 0.64 14.81 22.21
N ILE A 61 1.67 14.12 22.71
CA ILE A 61 2.08 14.22 24.11
C ILE A 61 2.47 15.65 24.48
N ALA A 62 3.22 16.34 23.61
CA ALA A 62 3.61 17.73 23.83
C ALA A 62 2.39 18.66 23.89
N GLY A 63 1.40 18.46 23.01
CA GLY A 63 0.13 19.18 23.03
C GLY A 63 -0.64 18.98 24.34
N LEU A 64 -0.78 17.73 24.79
CA LEU A 64 -1.48 17.39 26.04
C LEU A 64 -0.78 17.94 27.28
N ILE A 65 0.56 17.90 27.34
CA ILE A 65 1.33 18.53 28.43
C ILE A 65 1.12 20.05 28.42
N GLY A 66 1.04 20.67 27.24
CA GLY A 66 0.72 22.09 27.10
C GLY A 66 -0.64 22.46 27.68
N VAL A 67 -1.69 21.68 27.38
CA VAL A 67 -3.03 21.86 27.97
C VAL A 67 -3.01 21.66 29.48
N TRP A 68 -2.35 20.60 29.97
CA TRP A 68 -2.25 20.30 31.40
C TRP A 68 -1.53 21.40 32.20
N GLN A 69 -0.45 21.97 31.65
CA GLN A 69 0.24 23.10 32.29
C GLN A 69 -0.62 24.37 32.27
N ALA A 70 -1.34 24.64 31.18
CA ALA A 70 -2.25 25.78 31.05
C ALA A 70 -3.39 25.74 32.10
N GLU A 71 -3.96 24.56 32.35
CA GLU A 71 -4.99 24.37 33.38
C GLU A 71 -4.42 24.65 34.79
N LYS A 72 -3.21 24.17 35.08
CA LYS A 72 -2.55 24.36 36.38
C LYS A 72 -2.17 25.83 36.68
N LEU A 73 -1.86 26.61 35.64
CA LEU A 73 -1.53 28.03 35.73
C LEU A 73 -2.77 28.93 35.86
N ASN A 74 -3.98 28.37 35.85
CA ASN A 74 -5.24 29.03 36.19
C ASN A 74 -5.52 30.30 35.36
N PHE A 75 -5.19 30.28 34.06
CA PHE A 75 -5.57 31.31 33.10
C PHE A 75 -6.90 30.94 32.42
N PRO A 76 -8.04 31.51 32.84
CA PRO A 76 -9.37 31.14 32.34
C PRO A 76 -9.61 31.49 30.86
N GLN A 77 -8.78 32.33 30.23
CA GLN A 77 -8.80 32.56 28.77
C GLN A 77 -8.23 31.39 27.93
N LEU A 78 -7.53 30.42 28.54
CA LEU A 78 -6.89 29.31 27.81
C LEU A 78 -7.78 28.07 27.62
N LEU A 79 -9.03 28.06 28.12
CA LEU A 79 -9.96 26.94 27.85
C LEU A 79 -10.28 26.78 26.36
N TRP A 80 -10.14 27.84 25.56
CA TRP A 80 -10.30 27.79 24.10
C TRP A 80 -9.05 27.21 23.41
N LEU A 81 -7.93 27.12 24.14
CA LEU A 81 -6.70 26.53 23.64
C LEU A 81 -6.85 25.03 23.41
N ASP A 82 -7.75 24.35 24.14
CA ASP A 82 -8.04 22.93 23.95
C ASP A 82 -8.59 22.66 22.53
N VAL A 83 -9.54 23.48 22.07
CA VAL A 83 -10.08 23.40 20.70
C VAL A 83 -9.03 23.81 19.66
N ILE A 84 -8.21 24.82 19.95
CA ILE A 84 -7.15 25.31 19.05
C ILE A 84 -6.00 24.31 18.94
N LEU A 85 -5.70 23.52 19.98
CA LEU A 85 -4.68 22.47 19.96
C LEU A 85 -5.22 21.14 19.41
N ALA A 86 -6.48 20.82 19.70
CA ALA A 86 -7.14 19.63 19.16
C ALA A 86 -7.25 19.70 17.63
N PHE A 87 -7.44 20.88 17.04
CA PHE A 87 -7.60 21.01 15.58
C PHE A 87 -6.33 20.62 14.79
N PRO A 88 -5.12 21.14 15.08
CA PRO A 88 -3.87 20.68 14.48
C PRO A 88 -3.57 19.22 14.74
N VAL A 89 -3.85 18.72 15.95
CA VAL A 89 -3.64 17.30 16.28
C VAL A 89 -4.57 16.42 15.44
N ALA A 90 -5.84 16.77 15.34
CA ALA A 90 -6.81 16.06 14.51
C ALA A 90 -6.41 16.10 13.02
N LEU A 91 -5.93 17.24 12.53
CA LEU A 91 -5.42 17.36 11.16
C LEU A 91 -4.21 16.45 10.93
N LEU A 92 -3.30 16.37 11.90
CA LEU A 92 -2.08 15.56 11.81
C LEU A 92 -2.40 14.06 11.86
N VAL A 93 -3.33 13.64 12.73
CA VAL A 93 -3.84 12.26 12.76
C VAL A 93 -4.58 11.92 11.47
N PHE A 94 -5.43 12.81 10.97
CA PHE A 94 -6.14 12.62 9.71
C PHE A 94 -5.17 12.50 8.53
N TYR A 95 -4.16 13.37 8.46
CA TYR A 95 -3.13 13.32 7.43
C TYR A 95 -2.32 12.02 7.49
N SER A 96 -1.93 11.58 8.68
CA SER A 96 -1.24 10.30 8.88
C SER A 96 -2.11 9.12 8.42
N GLY A 97 -3.38 9.09 8.81
CA GLY A 97 -4.33 8.07 8.35
C GLY A 97 -4.53 8.10 6.83
N TRP A 98 -4.66 9.30 6.24
CA TRP A 98 -4.79 9.47 4.79
C TRP A 98 -3.54 8.97 4.05
N GLN A 99 -2.35 9.27 4.57
CA GLN A 99 -1.09 8.80 4.01
C GLN A 99 -1.04 7.27 3.98
N VAL A 100 -1.30 6.61 5.13
CA VAL A 100 -1.31 5.15 5.22
C VAL A 100 -2.31 4.53 4.25
N ILE A 101 -3.54 5.06 4.20
CA ILE A 101 -4.59 4.61 3.28
C ILE A 101 -4.11 4.75 1.84
N SER A 102 -3.58 5.92 1.45
CA SER A 102 -3.14 6.20 0.08
C SER A 102 -1.94 5.35 -0.37
N GLU A 103 -1.06 4.97 0.55
CA GLU A 103 0.10 4.10 0.26
C GLU A 103 -0.32 2.63 0.09
N ASN A 104 -1.37 2.18 0.78
CA ASN A 104 -1.79 0.77 0.78
C ASN A 104 -2.96 0.47 -0.17
N LEU A 105 -3.80 1.44 -0.50
CA LEU A 105 -4.94 1.25 -1.40
C LEU A 105 -4.56 0.70 -2.78
N PRO A 106 -3.50 1.20 -3.45
CA PRO A 106 -3.14 0.70 -4.78
C PRO A 106 -2.77 -0.78 -4.79
N TRP A 107 -2.19 -1.28 -3.69
CA TRP A 107 -1.90 -2.70 -3.49
C TRP A 107 -3.15 -3.54 -3.23
N LEU A 108 -4.16 -2.97 -2.57
CA LEU A 108 -5.42 -3.67 -2.27
C LEU A 108 -6.38 -3.70 -3.46
N VAL A 109 -6.24 -2.74 -4.39
CA VAL A 109 -7.12 -2.59 -5.57
C VAL A 109 -6.52 -3.25 -6.82
N ASP A 110 -5.43 -4.01 -6.67
CA ASP A 110 -4.76 -4.73 -7.75
C ASP A 110 -4.41 -3.78 -8.91
N GLU A 111 -3.66 -2.71 -8.60
CA GLU A 111 -3.27 -1.69 -9.57
C GLU A 111 -2.62 -2.36 -10.80
N MET A 112 -3.35 -2.34 -11.92
CA MET A 112 -2.94 -2.97 -13.16
C MET A 112 -1.66 -2.31 -13.68
N ALA A 113 -0.59 -3.09 -13.81
CA ALA A 113 0.70 -2.57 -14.28
C ALA A 113 0.64 -2.11 -15.75
N ILE A 114 -0.22 -2.76 -16.54
CA ILE A 114 -0.44 -2.53 -17.96
C ILE A 114 -1.95 -2.67 -18.23
N ALA A 115 -2.51 -1.75 -19.02
CA ALA A 115 -3.91 -1.85 -19.44
C ALA A 115 -4.16 -3.15 -20.23
N PRO A 116 -5.18 -3.96 -19.86
CA PRO A 116 -5.52 -5.22 -20.53
C PRO A 116 -5.65 -5.07 -22.05
N GLU A 117 -6.21 -3.95 -22.52
CA GLU A 117 -6.40 -3.66 -23.94
C GLU A 117 -5.08 -3.55 -24.70
N THR A 118 -4.02 -3.10 -24.04
CA THR A 118 -2.68 -3.00 -24.65
C THR A 118 -2.07 -4.39 -24.85
N ILE A 119 -2.23 -5.27 -23.85
CA ILE A 119 -1.77 -6.67 -23.94
C ILE A 119 -2.58 -7.40 -25.01
N TYR A 120 -3.91 -7.26 -24.98
CA TYR A 120 -4.81 -7.84 -25.96
C TYR A 120 -4.42 -7.48 -27.40
N GLN A 121 -4.15 -6.20 -27.67
CA GLN A 121 -3.73 -5.75 -29.01
C GLN A 121 -2.44 -6.44 -29.48
N ILE A 122 -1.43 -6.56 -28.62
CA ILE A 122 -0.15 -7.21 -28.97
C ILE A 122 -0.35 -8.71 -29.20
N VAL A 123 -1.15 -9.36 -28.36
CA VAL A 123 -1.45 -10.80 -28.47
C VAL A 123 -2.17 -11.11 -29.78
N MET A 124 -3.18 -10.31 -30.13
CA MET A 124 -3.97 -10.48 -31.35
C MET A 124 -3.20 -10.25 -32.66
N GLU A 125 -1.99 -9.68 -32.60
CA GLU A 125 -1.09 -9.56 -33.76
C GLU A 125 -0.33 -10.85 -34.06
N VAL A 126 -0.37 -11.85 -33.17
CA VAL A 126 0.33 -13.13 -33.36
C VAL A 126 -0.51 -14.07 -34.23
N PRO A 127 0.00 -14.57 -35.37
CA PRO A 127 -0.75 -15.52 -36.18
C PRO A 127 -1.10 -16.80 -35.41
N GLY A 128 -2.37 -17.19 -35.46
CA GLY A 128 -2.88 -18.39 -34.78
C GLY A 128 -3.55 -18.13 -33.43
N THR A 129 -3.50 -16.89 -32.90
CA THR A 129 -4.35 -16.51 -31.77
C THR A 129 -5.77 -16.19 -32.26
N ILE A 130 -6.77 -16.82 -31.62
CA ILE A 130 -8.19 -16.58 -31.89
C ILE A 130 -8.70 -15.47 -30.96
N ASP A 131 -8.41 -15.57 -29.67
CA ASP A 131 -8.89 -14.65 -28.64
C ASP A 131 -8.00 -14.70 -27.39
N CYS A 132 -8.08 -13.67 -26.55
CA CYS A 132 -7.38 -13.57 -25.28
C CYS A 132 -8.26 -12.86 -24.24
N HIS A 133 -8.40 -13.45 -23.05
CA HIS A 133 -9.25 -12.92 -21.98
C HIS A 133 -8.66 -13.20 -20.59
N ASP A 134 -9.36 -12.72 -19.56
CA ASP A 134 -8.92 -12.75 -18.16
C ASP A 134 -7.48 -12.23 -17.97
N ILE A 135 -7.18 -11.11 -18.62
CA ILE A 135 -5.84 -10.52 -18.63
C ILE A 135 -5.63 -9.77 -17.32
N ALA A 136 -4.75 -10.32 -16.48
CA ALA A 136 -4.27 -9.67 -15.27
C ALA A 136 -2.81 -9.24 -15.44
N SER A 137 -2.49 -8.03 -15.01
CA SER A 137 -1.10 -7.56 -14.97
C SER A 137 -0.80 -6.87 -13.65
N ARG A 138 0.33 -7.21 -13.04
CA ARG A 138 0.75 -6.65 -11.75
C ARG A 138 2.25 -6.40 -11.71
N GLY A 139 2.68 -5.51 -10.81
CA GLY A 139 4.07 -5.13 -10.66
C GLY A 139 4.36 -3.72 -11.15
N LEU A 140 5.63 -3.45 -11.46
CA LEU A 140 6.09 -2.08 -11.78
C LEU A 140 6.87 -2.07 -13.09
N LEU A 141 6.46 -1.22 -14.03
CA LEU A 141 7.14 -0.99 -15.31
C LEU A 141 8.63 -0.64 -15.07
N GLY A 142 9.51 -1.31 -15.83
CA GLY A 142 10.97 -1.14 -15.72
C GLY A 142 11.63 -1.84 -14.53
N ARG A 143 10.87 -2.57 -13.69
CA ARG A 143 11.45 -3.33 -12.57
C ARG A 143 11.15 -4.81 -12.62
N GLN A 144 9.87 -5.19 -12.57
CA GLN A 144 9.39 -6.55 -12.78
C GLN A 144 7.88 -6.48 -12.96
N ILE A 145 7.38 -7.03 -14.05
CA ILE A 145 5.95 -7.17 -14.32
C ILE A 145 5.60 -8.65 -14.35
N PHE A 146 4.39 -8.98 -13.92
CA PHE A 146 3.79 -10.30 -14.06
C PHE A 146 2.53 -10.14 -14.90
N ILE A 147 2.40 -10.94 -15.94
CA ILE A 147 1.22 -10.99 -16.80
C ILE A 147 0.65 -12.41 -16.73
N GLU A 148 -0.64 -12.51 -16.48
CA GLU A 148 -1.40 -13.77 -16.48
C GLU A 148 -2.59 -13.59 -17.44
N MET A 149 -2.84 -14.56 -18.32
CA MET A 149 -3.94 -14.48 -19.28
C MET A 149 -4.40 -15.86 -19.74
N HIS A 150 -5.64 -15.92 -20.24
CA HIS A 150 -6.16 -17.06 -20.99
C HIS A 150 -6.04 -16.79 -22.49
N LEU A 151 -5.52 -17.76 -23.25
CA LEU A 151 -5.28 -17.63 -24.67
C LEU A 151 -5.97 -18.75 -25.43
N ILE A 152 -6.85 -18.37 -26.35
CA ILE A 152 -7.50 -19.29 -27.29
C ILE A 152 -6.68 -19.30 -28.58
N VAL A 153 -6.19 -20.47 -28.99
CA VAL A 153 -5.36 -20.63 -30.19
C VAL A 153 -5.98 -21.63 -31.18
N ASP A 154 -5.81 -21.36 -32.47
CA ASP A 154 -6.14 -22.31 -33.53
C ASP A 154 -4.93 -23.21 -33.80
N ALA A 155 -4.85 -24.35 -33.10
CA ALA A 155 -3.73 -25.28 -33.22
C ALA A 155 -4.22 -26.73 -33.27
N PRO A 156 -3.74 -27.55 -34.22
CA PRO A 156 -4.13 -28.94 -34.35
C PRO A 156 -3.47 -29.86 -33.28
N ASP A 157 -2.40 -29.40 -32.64
CA ASP A 157 -1.61 -30.16 -31.67
C ASP A 157 -0.91 -29.24 -30.65
N VAL A 158 -0.43 -29.83 -29.56
CA VAL A 158 0.21 -29.10 -28.43
C VAL A 158 1.51 -28.44 -28.84
N GLU A 159 2.26 -28.99 -29.80
CA GLU A 159 3.52 -28.39 -30.26
C GLU A 159 3.23 -27.10 -31.04
N THR A 160 2.19 -27.11 -31.88
CA THR A 160 1.75 -25.91 -32.60
C THR A 160 1.23 -24.84 -31.63
N ALA A 161 0.42 -25.23 -30.65
CA ALA A 161 -0.05 -24.33 -29.60
C ALA A 161 1.12 -23.71 -28.80
N HIS A 162 2.12 -24.53 -28.46
CA HIS A 162 3.31 -24.08 -27.74
C HIS A 162 4.09 -23.02 -28.54
N LYS A 163 4.26 -23.22 -29.86
CA LYS A 163 4.92 -22.23 -30.72
C LYS A 163 4.20 -20.90 -30.77
N ILE A 164 2.86 -20.92 -30.81
CA ILE A 164 2.05 -19.70 -30.77
C ILE A 164 2.24 -19.00 -29.41
N THR A 165 2.20 -19.74 -28.29
CA THR A 165 2.45 -19.15 -26.97
C THR A 165 3.86 -18.58 -26.83
N GLU A 166 4.89 -19.24 -27.37
CA GLU A 166 6.26 -18.73 -27.36
C GLU A 166 6.37 -17.40 -28.12
N GLU A 167 5.73 -17.29 -29.28
CA GLU A 167 5.72 -16.03 -30.05
C GLU A 167 5.00 -14.92 -29.28
N VAL A 168 3.87 -15.21 -28.62
CA VAL A 168 3.20 -14.25 -27.73
C VAL A 168 4.11 -13.81 -26.59
N GLU A 169 4.79 -14.74 -25.93
CA GLU A 169 5.74 -14.45 -24.86
C GLU A 169 6.89 -13.56 -25.34
N ILE A 170 7.44 -13.83 -26.53
CA ILE A 170 8.49 -13.03 -27.15
C ILE A 170 8.01 -11.59 -27.36
N ARG A 171 6.85 -11.38 -28.00
CA ARG A 171 6.32 -10.03 -28.30
C ARG A 171 6.07 -9.21 -27.04
N LEU A 172 5.49 -9.82 -26.01
CA LEU A 172 5.24 -9.15 -24.73
C LEU A 172 6.55 -8.87 -23.99
N THR A 173 7.53 -9.78 -24.07
CA THR A 173 8.86 -9.57 -23.48
C THR A 173 9.60 -8.43 -24.14
N GLU A 174 9.59 -8.33 -25.47
CA GLU A 174 10.20 -7.22 -26.21
C GLU A 174 9.62 -5.86 -25.83
N ARG A 175 8.33 -5.81 -25.49
CA ARG A 175 7.64 -4.57 -25.14
C ARG A 175 7.79 -4.17 -23.67
N PHE A 176 7.78 -5.14 -22.75
CA PHE A 176 7.59 -4.88 -21.32
C PHE A 176 8.71 -5.42 -20.42
N SER A 177 9.82 -5.92 -20.98
CA SER A 177 10.94 -6.44 -20.19
C SER A 177 11.42 -5.46 -19.11
N PRO A 178 11.69 -5.92 -17.88
CA PRO A 178 11.61 -7.31 -17.40
C PRO A 178 10.17 -7.74 -17.04
N VAL A 179 9.71 -8.84 -17.65
CA VAL A 179 8.36 -9.40 -17.47
C VAL A 179 8.41 -10.92 -17.28
N ARG A 180 7.46 -11.45 -16.50
CA ARG A 180 7.19 -12.89 -16.38
C ARG A 180 5.75 -13.13 -16.82
N ILE A 181 5.56 -14.04 -17.75
CA ILE A 181 4.26 -14.28 -18.39
C ILE A 181 3.82 -15.70 -18.04
N LEU A 182 2.53 -15.86 -17.75
CA LEU A 182 1.89 -17.16 -17.59
C LEU A 182 0.64 -17.19 -18.47
N ILE A 183 0.64 -18.10 -19.43
CA ILE A 183 -0.45 -18.25 -20.41
C ILE A 183 -1.18 -19.56 -20.14
N HIS A 184 -2.48 -19.48 -19.87
CA HIS A 184 -3.36 -20.64 -19.85
C HIS A 184 -3.93 -20.85 -21.26
N VAL A 185 -3.51 -21.92 -21.94
CA VAL A 185 -4.00 -22.21 -23.29
C VAL A 185 -5.32 -22.95 -23.23
N GLU A 186 -6.32 -22.41 -23.92
CA GLU A 186 -7.66 -22.97 -24.02
C GLU A 186 -7.99 -23.37 -25.47
N PRO A 187 -8.78 -24.44 -25.67
CA PRO A 187 -9.19 -24.87 -27.00
C PRO A 187 -10.26 -23.95 -27.60
N PRO A 188 -10.41 -23.90 -28.94
CA PRO A 188 -11.43 -23.06 -29.61
C PRO A 188 -12.88 -23.36 -29.22
N ASP A 189 -13.17 -24.60 -28.81
CA ASP A 189 -14.49 -25.02 -28.35
C ASP A 189 -14.81 -24.54 -26.92
N TYR A 190 -13.84 -23.94 -26.23
CA TYR A 190 -14.06 -23.36 -24.92
C TYR A 190 -14.94 -22.12 -25.05
N ARG A 191 -16.13 -22.18 -24.44
CA ARG A 191 -16.98 -21.02 -24.23
C ARG A 191 -16.73 -20.53 -22.83
N SER A 192 -16.22 -19.30 -22.71
CA SER A 192 -16.28 -18.60 -21.43
C SER A 192 -17.76 -18.41 -21.07
N ASP A 193 -18.18 -18.98 -19.95
CA ASP A 193 -19.48 -18.70 -19.35
C ASP A 193 -19.43 -17.26 -18.80
N LEU A 194 -19.56 -16.27 -19.69
CA LEU A 194 -19.76 -14.85 -19.34
C LEU A 194 -21.24 -14.48 -19.44
#